data_AF-A0A2V1B9X0-F1
#
_entry.id   AF-A0A2V1B9X0-F1
#
_cell.length_a   1.000
_cell.length_b   1.000
_cell.length_c   1.000
_cell.angle_alpha   90.00
_cell.angle_beta   90.00
_cell.angle_gamma   90.00
#
_symmetry.space_group_name_H-M   'P 1'
#
loop_
_entity.id
_entity.type
_entity.pdbx_description
1 polymer ?
#
loop_
_entity_poly.entity_id
_entity_poly.type
_entity_poly.pdbx_seq_one_letter_code
_entity_poly.pdbx_strand_id
1 'polypeptide(L)' 'FHTIIRSQAQDGLLPIEITCFYEELPELILSQVVPSYFATLPGYIRLGIRSNHMDMTKFENADNPGFIAITGELRRWIK' A
#
# COMPACT_ATOMS: atom_id res chain seq x y z
N PHE A 1 1.09 -5.91 -15.11
CA PHE A 1 1.45 -4.82 -14.19
C PHE A 1 2.89 -4.33 -14.41
N HIS A 2 3.94 -5.11 -14.11
CA HIS A 2 5.34 -4.70 -14.35
C HIS A 2 5.64 -4.24 -15.79
N THR A 3 5.01 -4.86 -16.79
CA THR A 3 5.14 -4.44 -18.20
C THR A 3 4.65 -3.01 -18.44
N ILE A 4 3.56 -2.60 -17.78
CA ILE A 4 2.97 -1.25 -17.94
C ILE A 4 3.87 -0.21 -17.28
N ILE A 5 4.41 -0.51 -16.09
CA ILE A 5 5.36 0.40 -15.43
C ILE A 5 6.62 0.56 -16.27
N ARG A 6 7.12 -0.55 -16.82
CA ARG A 6 8.32 -0.52 -17.68
C ARG A 6 8.08 0.22 -18.98
N SER A 7 6.90 0.08 -19.60
CA SER A 7 6.61 0.78 -20.86
C SER A 7 6.55 2.29 -20.68
N GLN A 8 6.03 2.79 -19.55
CA GLN A 8 5.99 4.24 -19.29
C GLN A 8 7.39 4.87 -19.28
N ALA A 9 8.37 4.17 -18.68
CA ALA A 9 9.76 4.61 -18.73
C ALA A 9 10.32 4.62 -20.17
N GLN A 10 9.89 3.68 -21.02
CA GLN A 10 10.29 3.63 -22.43
C GLN A 10 9.63 4.72 -23.27
N ASP A 11 8.41 5.10 -22.92
CA ASP A 11 7.62 6.14 -23.58
C ASP A 11 8.02 7.57 -23.12
N GLY A 12 9.04 7.69 -22.25
CA GLY A 12 9.52 8.97 -21.72
C GLY A 12 8.55 9.63 -20.73
N LEU A 13 7.58 8.88 -20.21
CA LEU A 13 6.64 9.36 -19.21
C LEU A 13 7.30 9.40 -17.82
N LEU A 14 6.75 10.25 -16.95
CA LEU A 14 7.23 10.36 -15.58
C LEU A 14 7.09 9.02 -14.84
N PRO A 15 8.05 8.67 -13.96
CA PRO A 15 7.95 7.46 -13.14
C PRO A 15 6.70 7.45 -12.27
N ILE A 16 6.07 6.27 -12.14
CA ILE A 16 4.98 6.07 -11.17
C ILE A 16 5.59 5.75 -9.81
N GLU A 17 5.27 6.58 -8.82
CA GLU A 17 5.51 6.28 -7.41
C GLU A 17 4.52 5.23 -6.92
N ILE A 18 5.02 4.15 -6.31
CA ILE A 18 4.19 3.04 -5.84
C ILE A 18 4.57 2.70 -4.40
N THR A 19 3.55 2.52 -3.57
CA THR A 19 3.69 1.96 -2.23
C THR A 19 2.56 0.99 -1.97
N CYS A 20 2.92 -0.20 -1.47
CA CYS A 20 1.98 -1.27 -1.21
C CYS A 20 1.61 -1.29 0.28
N PHE A 21 0.32 -1.38 0.57
CA PHE A 21 -0.21 -1.51 1.92
C PHE A 21 -0.84 -2.89 2.11
N TYR A 22 -0.67 -3.51 3.27
CA TYR A 22 -1.24 -4.82 3.59
C TYR A 22 -1.81 -4.86 5.01
N GLU A 23 -2.77 -5.76 5.24
CA GLU A 23 -3.36 -5.98 6.57
C GLU A 23 -2.35 -6.65 7.51
N GLU A 24 -2.41 -6.32 8.80
CA GLU A 24 -1.62 -7.02 9.83
C GLU A 24 -2.47 -7.85 10.77
N LEU A 25 -3.78 -7.60 10.84
CA LEU A 25 -4.71 -8.36 11.68
C LEU A 25 -5.54 -9.32 10.82
N PRO A 26 -5.77 -10.57 11.25
CA PRO A 26 -6.63 -11.50 10.52
C PRO A 26 -8.12 -11.17 10.71
N GLU A 27 -8.93 -11.41 9.67
CA GLU A 27 -10.40 -11.27 9.70
C GLU A 27 -11.09 -12.57 10.15
N LEU A 28 -10.57 -13.73 9.72
CA LEU A 28 -11.04 -15.04 10.14
C LEU A 28 -10.04 -15.72 11.06
N ILE A 29 -10.55 -16.70 11.81
CA ILE A 29 -9.98 -17.33 13.01
C ILE A 29 -8.47 -17.57 12.99
N LEU A 30 -7.77 -17.72 11.86
CA LEU A 30 -6.30 -17.82 11.83
C LEU A 30 -5.59 -17.24 10.59
N SER A 31 -6.23 -16.43 9.73
CA SER A 31 -5.52 -15.94 8.53
C SER A 31 -5.92 -14.55 8.05
N GLN A 32 -4.93 -13.84 7.52
CA GLN A 32 -5.10 -12.69 6.65
C GLN A 32 -5.86 -13.13 5.40
N VAL A 33 -6.76 -12.28 4.89
CA VAL A 33 -7.44 -12.50 3.61
C VAL A 33 -6.40 -12.48 2.48
N VAL A 34 -5.42 -11.58 2.55
CA VAL A 34 -4.31 -11.50 1.62
C VAL A 34 -2.99 -11.39 2.40
N PRO A 35 -2.15 -12.45 2.39
CA PRO A 35 -0.83 -12.37 3.01
C PRO A 35 0.04 -11.27 2.39
N SER A 36 0.83 -10.59 3.23
CA SER A 36 1.63 -9.42 2.83
C SER A 36 2.54 -9.65 1.60
N TYR A 37 3.10 -10.84 1.45
CA TYR A 37 3.92 -11.20 0.29
C TYR A 37 3.14 -11.13 -1.04
N PHE A 38 1.84 -11.41 -1.03
CA PHE A 38 0.97 -11.32 -2.21
C PHE A 38 0.36 -9.93 -2.40
N ALA A 39 0.28 -9.14 -1.34
CA ALA A 39 -0.19 -7.76 -1.37
C ALA A 39 0.89 -6.74 -1.76
N THR A 40 2.09 -7.20 -2.12
CA THR A 40 3.24 -6.31 -2.33
C THR A 40 4.00 -6.60 -3.62
N LEU A 41 4.67 -5.58 -4.13
CA LEU A 41 5.48 -5.66 -5.34
C LEU A 41 6.97 -5.63 -4.96
N PRO A 42 7.79 -6.57 -5.45
CA PRO A 42 9.23 -6.54 -5.21
C PRO A 42 9.86 -5.22 -5.69
N GLY A 43 10.73 -4.64 -4.86
CA GLY A 43 11.43 -3.39 -5.17
C GLY A 43 10.67 -2.11 -4.83
N TYR A 44 9.41 -2.19 -4.37
CA TYR A 44 8.62 -1.04 -3.92
C TYR A 44 8.50 -0.98 -2.40
N ILE A 45 8.13 0.18 -1.87
CA ILE A 45 7.87 0.36 -0.44
C ILE A 45 6.65 -0.49 -0.05
N ARG A 46 6.73 -1.11 1.13
CA ARG A 46 5.70 -2.01 1.67
C ARG A 46 5.44 -1.62 3.11
N LEU A 47 4.19 -1.33 3.45
CA LEU A 47 3.79 -0.87 4.78
C LEU A 47 2.61 -1.70 5.29
N GLY A 48 2.72 -2.18 6.52
CA GLY A 48 1.60 -2.84 7.20
C GLY A 48 0.65 -1.81 7.81
N ILE A 49 -0.65 -2.05 7.68
CA ILE A 49 -1.69 -1.34 8.40
C ILE A 49 -2.23 -2.28 9.47
N ARG A 50 -2.18 -1.86 10.74
CA ARG A 50 -2.70 -2.62 11.87
C ARG A 50 -4.23 -2.65 11.90
N SER A 51 -4.80 -3.37 10.96
CA SER A 51 -6.22 -3.62 10.77
C SER A 51 -6.41 -4.89 9.94
N ASN A 52 -7.63 -5.41 9.90
CA ASN A 52 -8.05 -6.48 9.01
C ASN A 52 -8.25 -5.98 7.55
N HIS A 53 -8.45 -6.90 6.62
CA HIS A 53 -8.65 -6.58 5.20
C HIS A 53 -9.84 -5.64 4.96
N MET A 54 -10.93 -5.79 5.71
CA MET A 54 -12.14 -4.98 5.50
C MET A 54 -12.01 -3.54 6.00
N ASP A 55 -11.21 -3.31 7.03
CA ASP A 55 -11.16 -2.04 7.75
C ASP A 55 -9.85 -1.28 7.57
N MET A 56 -8.80 -1.88 6.99
CA MET A 56 -7.50 -1.22 6.79
C MET A 56 -7.52 0.03 5.91
N THR A 57 -8.62 0.29 5.20
CA THR A 57 -8.84 1.49 4.38
C THR A 57 -9.86 2.47 4.98
N LYS A 58 -10.36 2.18 6.18
CA LYS A 58 -11.36 2.99 6.87
C LYS A 58 -10.71 3.69 8.07
N PHE A 59 -10.73 5.01 8.07
CA PHE A 59 -10.10 5.81 9.10
C PHE A 59 -11.15 6.60 9.87
N GLU A 60 -11.12 6.50 11.18
CA GLU A 60 -12.04 7.22 12.06
C GLU A 60 -11.74 8.73 12.06
N ASN A 61 -10.45 9.10 12.02
CA ASN A 61 -9.98 10.49 12.07
C ASN A 61 -8.55 10.61 11.52
N ALA A 62 -8.03 11.84 11.50
CA ALA A 62 -6.71 12.16 10.98
C ALA A 62 -5.54 11.64 11.85
N ASP A 63 -5.80 11.30 13.11
CA ASP A 63 -4.80 10.74 14.04
C ASP A 63 -4.74 9.21 13.95
N ASN A 64 -5.60 8.58 13.15
CA ASN A 64 -5.56 7.14 12.94
C ASN A 64 -4.19 6.73 12.34
N PRO A 65 -3.50 5.72 12.90
CA PRO A 65 -2.19 5.31 12.42
C PRO A 65 -2.14 4.93 10.93
N GLY A 66 -3.20 4.29 10.42
CA GLY A 66 -3.30 3.95 9.00
C GLY A 66 -3.48 5.17 8.10
N PHE A 67 -4.24 6.17 8.56
CA PHE A 67 -4.38 7.44 7.86
C PHE A 67 -3.05 8.19 7.79
N ILE A 68 -2.32 8.25 8.91
CA ILE A 68 -0.99 8.88 8.99
C ILE A 68 -0.01 8.17 8.03
N ALA A 69 0.00 6.83 8.00
CA ALA A 69 0.87 6.07 7.12
C ALA A 69 0.60 6.37 5.63
N ILE A 70 -0.66 6.32 5.21
CA ILE A 70 -1.03 6.58 3.80
C ILE A 70 -0.74 8.04 3.43
N THR A 71 -1.16 9.00 4.25
CA THR A 71 -0.93 10.42 3.95
C THR A 71 0.54 10.79 4.01
N GLY A 72 1.36 10.10 4.81
CA GLY A 72 2.81 10.21 4.80
C GLY A 72 3.42 9.88 3.43
N GLU A 73 3.00 8.77 2.82
CA GLU A 73 3.46 8.38 1.48
C GLU A 73 2.96 9.34 0.39
N LEU A 74 1.70 9.79 0.48
CA LEU A 74 1.20 10.81 -0.45
C LEU A 74 2.00 12.12 -0.34
N ARG A 75 2.33 12.55 0.89
CA ARG A 75 3.19 13.72 1.12
C ARG A 75 4.61 13.52 0.58
N ARG A 76 5.13 12.28 0.63
CA ARG A 76 6.43 11.94 0.03
C ARG A 76 6.43 12.11 -1.49
N TRP A 77 5.31 11.84 -2.17
CA TRP A 77 5.21 11.93 -3.63
C TRP A 77 5.08 13.35 -4.17
N ILE A 78 4.46 14.25 -3.41
CA ILE A 78 4.19 15.64 -3.84
C ILE A 78 5.36 16.61 -3.58
N LYS A 79 6.57 16.10 -3.35
CA LYS A 79 7.77 16.93 -3.15
C LYS A 79 8.14 17.75 -4.39
#